data_AF-A0A6V7IST6-F1
#
_entry.id   AF-A0A6V7IST6-F1
#
_cell.length_a   1.000
_cell.length_b   1.000
_cell.length_c   1.000
_cell.angle_alpha   90.00
_cell.angle_beta   90.00
_cell.angle_gamma   90.00
#
_symmetry.space_group_name_H-M   'P 1'
#
loop_
_entity.id
_entity.type
_entity.pdbx_description
1 polymer ?
#
loop_
_entity_poly.entity_id
_entity_poly.type
_entity_poly.pdbx_seq_one_letter_code
_entity_poly.pdbx_strand_id
1 'polypeptide(L)' 'TATYRLLPDIQLTRPVKNEQAELLQKCFSPGVIELVENRNGEVEAKVKDARYDSCSRNVFRHDSIKDAVQLGRVPDHFI' A
#
# COMPACT_ATOMS: atom_id res chain seq x y z
N THR A 1 -15.82 18.62 -15.69
CA THR A 1 -14.61 18.19 -16.42
C THR A 1 -14.56 16.68 -16.44
N ALA A 2 -14.38 16.06 -17.60
CA ALA A 2 -14.17 14.61 -17.68
C ALA A 2 -12.67 14.32 -17.56
N THR A 3 -12.31 13.42 -16.64
CA THR A 3 -10.92 12.99 -16.38
C THR A 3 -10.90 11.49 -16.13
N TYR A 4 -9.80 10.83 -16.46
CA TYR A 4 -9.57 9.42 -16.14
C TYR A 4 -8.26 9.25 -15.35
N ARG A 5 -8.11 8.12 -14.67
CA ARG A 5 -6.83 7.67 -14.09
C ARG A 5 -6.62 6.18 -14.27
N LEU A 6 -5.36 5.75 -14.20
CA LEU A 6 -5.02 4.33 -14.21
C LEU A 6 -5.23 3.72 -12.81
N LEU A 7 -5.59 2.44 -12.76
CA LEU A 7 -5.65 1.70 -11.50
C LEU A 7 -4.25 1.63 -10.86
N PRO A 8 -4.08 2.09 -9.61
CA PRO A 8 -2.85 1.90 -8.87
C PRO A 8 -2.57 0.41 -8.63
N ASP A 9 -1.31 0.02 -8.76
CA ASP A 9 -0.83 -1.31 -8.38
C ASP A 9 0.15 -1.17 -7.21
N ILE A 10 -0.11 -1.86 -6.11
CA ILE A 10 0.70 -1.80 -4.89
C ILE A 10 1.14 -3.22 -4.59
N GLN A 11 2.43 -3.49 -4.71
CA GLN A 11 3.01 -4.79 -4.43
C GLN A 11 3.93 -4.71 -3.21
N LEU A 12 3.76 -5.64 -2.27
CA LEU A 12 4.63 -5.77 -1.11
C LEU A 12 5.73 -6.77 -1.44
N THR A 13 6.99 -6.31 -1.47
CA THR A 13 8.16 -7.15 -1.79
C THR A 13 8.57 -8.03 -0.61
N ARG A 14 8.31 -7.58 0.61
CA ARG A 14 8.59 -8.32 1.86
C ARG A 14 7.41 -8.22 2.83
N PRO A 15 7.24 -9.20 3.75
CA PRO A 15 6.28 -9.08 4.83
C PRO A 15 6.66 -7.92 5.76
N VAL A 16 5.73 -7.00 5.97
CA VAL A 16 5.88 -5.84 6.85
C VAL A 16 5.06 -6.10 8.11
N LYS A 17 5.73 -6.12 9.26
CA LYS A 17 5.18 -6.58 10.55
C LYS A 17 5.17 -5.48 11.61
N ASN A 18 4.27 -5.61 12.58
CA ASN A 18 4.20 -4.84 13.82
C ASN A 18 4.20 -3.32 13.55
N GLU A 19 5.12 -2.57 14.16
CA GLU A 19 5.22 -1.11 14.02
C GLU A 19 5.41 -0.64 12.57
N GLN A 20 6.14 -1.43 11.75
CA GLN A 20 6.31 -1.09 10.34
C GLN A 20 4.99 -1.21 9.57
N ALA A 21 4.11 -2.13 9.98
CA ALA A 21 2.81 -2.34 9.34
C ALA A 21 1.89 -1.15 9.63
N GLU A 22 1.88 -0.65 10.87
CA GLU A 22 1.13 0.56 11.24
C GLU A 22 1.65 1.82 10.54
N LEU A 23 2.98 1.96 10.43
CA LEU A 23 3.59 3.07 9.68
C LEU A 23 3.21 3.00 8.20
N LEU A 24 3.26 1.80 7.62
CA LEU A 24 2.86 1.58 6.23
C LEU A 24 1.39 1.95 6.04
N GLN A 25 0.50 1.52 6.93
CA GLN A 25 -0.93 1.89 6.87
C GLN A 25 -1.14 3.40 6.89
N LYS A 26 -0.43 4.15 7.75
CA LYS A 26 -0.51 5.62 7.85
C LYS A 26 -0.01 6.34 6.59
N CYS A 27 0.85 5.72 5.80
CA CYS A 27 1.37 6.32 4.57
C CYS A 27 0.35 6.32 3.42
N PHE A 28 -0.65 5.43 3.48
CA PHE A 28 -1.66 5.27 2.44
C PHE A 28 -3.01 5.88 2.83
N SER A 29 -3.88 6.03 1.83
CA SER A 29 -5.26 6.43 2.04
C SER A 29 -6.03 5.37 2.87
N PRO A 30 -7.03 5.78 3.67
CA PRO A 30 -7.80 4.85 4.49
C PRO A 30 -8.48 3.78 3.61
N GLY A 31 -8.41 2.53 4.05
CA GLY A 31 -8.98 1.39 3.31
C GLY A 31 -8.08 0.75 2.26
N VAL A 32 -6.91 1.34 1.96
CA VAL A 32 -5.94 0.76 1.01
C VAL A 32 -5.16 -0.39 1.65
N ILE A 33 -4.70 -0.20 2.89
CA ILE A 33 -3.91 -1.17 3.65
C ILE A 33 -4.71 -1.64 4.87
N GLU A 34 -4.79 -2.96 5.02
CA GLU A 34 -5.41 -3.63 6.15
C GLU A 34 -4.35 -4.34 6.98
N LEU A 35 -4.51 -4.30 8.30
CA LEU A 35 -3.66 -4.99 9.25
C LEU A 35 -4.33 -6.33 9.59
N VAL A 36 -3.63 -7.42 9.33
CA VAL A 36 -4.13 -8.79 9.55
C VAL A 36 -3.19 -9.52 10.49
N GLU A 37 -3.74 -10.15 11.52
CA GLU A 37 -2.97 -11.02 12.40
C GLU A 37 -2.64 -12.34 11.71
N ASN A 38 -1.36 -12.67 11.65
CA ASN A 38 -0.89 -13.95 11.16
C ASN A 38 -1.02 -15.04 12.23
N ARG A 39 -0.90 -16.31 11.79
CA ARG A 39 -0.96 -17.49 12.67
C ARG A 39 0.05 -17.48 13.84
N ASN A 40 1.11 -16.68 13.71
CA ASN A 40 2.14 -16.51 14.72
C ASN A 40 1.82 -15.39 15.74
N GLY A 41 0.65 -14.74 15.64
CA GLY A 41 0.25 -13.61 16.49
C GLY A 41 0.87 -12.27 16.09
N GLU A 42 1.53 -12.19 14.94
CA GLU A 42 2.15 -10.96 14.43
C GLU A 42 1.19 -10.21 13.51
N VAL A 43 1.12 -8.88 13.67
CA VAL A 43 0.30 -8.02 12.80
C VAL A 43 1.05 -7.77 11.50
N GLU A 44 0.47 -8.17 10.36
CA GLU A 44 1.02 -7.95 9.02
C GLU A 44 0.16 -7.01 8.18
N ALA A 45 0.81 -6.15 7.38
CA ALA A 45 0.13 -5.29 6.42
C ALA A 45 -0.21 -6.09 5.15
N LYS A 46 -1.47 -5.98 4.69
CA LYS A 46 -1.94 -6.50 3.40
C LYS A 46 -2.64 -5.40 2.61
N VAL A 47 -2.51 -5.47 1.29
CA VAL A 47 -3.22 -4.59 0.38
C VAL A 47 -4.66 -5.07 0.27
N LYS A 48 -5.62 -4.22 0.63
CA LYS A 48 -7.06 -4.50 0.59
C LYS A 48 -7.66 -4.01 -0.72
N ASP A 49 -7.55 -2.70 -0.96
CA ASP A 49 -8.07 -2.08 -2.18
C ASP A 49 -7.16 -0.94 -2.67
N ALA A 50 -6.36 -1.23 -3.68
CA ALA A 50 -5.45 -0.27 -4.29
C ALA A 50 -6.19 0.86 -5.06
N ARG A 51 -7.48 0.69 -5.38
CA ARG A 51 -8.26 1.69 -6.13
C ARG A 51 -8.38 3.00 -5.36
N TYR A 52 -8.51 2.94 -4.03
CA TYR A 52 -8.67 4.12 -3.19
C TYR A 52 -7.36 4.88 -2.95
N ASP A 53 -6.23 4.37 -3.45
CA ASP A 53 -4.96 5.07 -3.33
C ASP A 53 -4.93 6.34 -4.19
N SER A 54 -4.37 7.38 -3.58
CA SER A 54 -4.13 8.69 -4.20
C SER A 54 -2.74 8.80 -4.84
N CYS A 55 -1.92 7.74 -4.78
CA CYS A 55 -0.54 7.68 -5.27
C CYS A 55 0.36 8.77 -4.64
N SER A 56 0.19 9.04 -3.34
CA SER A 56 0.93 10.08 -2.61
C SER A 56 2.44 9.83 -2.52
N ARG A 57 2.88 8.57 -2.69
CA ARG A 57 4.29 8.13 -2.58
C ARG A 57 4.94 8.43 -1.23
N ASN A 58 4.14 8.64 -0.18
CA ASN A 58 4.64 8.92 1.18
C ASN A 58 5.54 7.82 1.75
N VAL A 59 5.35 6.57 1.32
CA VAL A 59 6.19 5.44 1.71
C VAL A 59 7.69 5.69 1.50
N PHE A 60 8.09 6.38 0.42
CA PHE A 60 9.50 6.64 0.13
C PHE A 60 10.15 7.68 1.06
N ARG A 61 9.37 8.33 1.94
CA ARG A 61 9.92 9.23 2.97
C ARG A 61 10.55 8.48 4.13
N HIS A 62 10.21 7.21 4.31
CA HIS A 62 10.63 6.41 5.44
C HIS A 62 11.61 5.33 4.97
N ASP A 63 12.88 5.47 5.37
CA ASP A 63 13.94 4.53 4.99
C ASP A 63 13.69 3.09 5.45
N SER A 64 12.91 2.89 6.50
CA SER A 64 12.56 1.57 7.04
C SER A 64 11.62 0.77 6.14
N ILE A 65 10.76 1.43 5.37
CA ILE A 65 9.69 0.79 4.58
C ILE A 65 9.81 1.02 3.07
N LYS A 66 10.69 1.92 2.63
CA LYS A 66 10.86 2.26 1.20
C LYS A 66 11.12 1.02 0.32
N ASP A 67 11.91 0.07 0.81
CA ASP A 67 12.31 -1.12 0.04
C ASP A 67 11.25 -2.23 0.09
N ALA A 68 10.22 -2.06 0.94
CA ALA A 68 9.16 -3.05 1.15
C ALA A 68 8.00 -2.93 0.16
N VAL A 69 7.93 -1.85 -0.62
CA VAL A 69 6.78 -1.55 -1.46
C VAL A 69 7.24 -1.18 -2.86
N GLN A 70 6.62 -1.82 -3.85
CA GLN A 70 6.71 -1.45 -5.24
C GLN A 70 5.38 -0.82 -5.67
N LEU A 71 5.46 0.44 -6.12
CA LEU A 71 4.30 1.19 -6.61
C LEU A 71 4.31 1.21 -8.13
N GLY A 72 3.20 0.78 -8.72
CA GLY A 72 2.98 0.74 -10.15
C GLY A 72 1.58 1.25 -10.52
N ARG A 73 1.26 1.13 -11.81
CA ARG A 73 -0.08 1.36 -12.36
C ARG A 73 -0.33 0.33 -13.43
N VAL A 74 -1.55 -0.18 -13.51
CA VAL A 74 -1.96 -1.12 -14.56
C VAL A 74 -2.26 -0.32 -15.82
N PRO A 75 -1.46 -0.46 -16.91
CA PRO A 75 -1.60 0.37 -18.11
C PRO A 75 -2.96 0.24 -18.80
N ASP A 76 -3.57 -0.95 -18.72
CA ASP A 76 -4.79 -1.29 -19.46
C ASP A 76 -6.08 -1.10 -18.63
N HIS A 77 -5.99 -0.49 -17.43
CA HIS A 77 -7.13 -0.33 -16.53
C HIS A 77 -7.39 1.15 -16.22
N PHE A 78 -8.41 1.72 -16.86
CA PHE A 78 -8.84 3.12 -16.72
C PHE A 78 -10.06 3.25 -15.80
N ILE A 79 -10.09 4.32 -14.99
CA ILE A 79 -11.12 4.67 -14.00
C ILE A 79 -11.58 6.10 -14.22
#